data_AF-A0A5J9WQQ2-F1
#
_entry.id   AF-A0A5J9WQQ2-F1
#
_cell.length_a   1.000
_cell.length_b   1.000
_cell.length_c   1.000
_cell.angle_alpha   90.00
_cell.angle_beta   90.00
_cell.angle_gamma   90.00
#
_symmetry.space_group_name_H-M   'P 1'
#
loop_
_entity.id
_entity.type
_entity.pdbx_description
1 polymer ?
#
loop_
_entity_poly.entity_id
_entity_poly.type
_entity_poly.pdbx_seq_one_letter_code
_entity_poly.pdbx_strand_id
1 'polypeptide(L)'
;MDFVIIAFILKLKCQLLQTRLKRLACRRASSDDDLEGLRETLIKEFMQIDCGGCVLGVKEMGRLDEKPFHAACAAKLPPKEAKKEASKLYTTWEKLLKNPSWKPFKTDAVGNNSQEEAVDVDDDMLQELKSAWGEGVYNAVVRALMEMKEYNPLSNRSITYELWNYKAGRKATAMECVEYMSNQVKQLSTFKRMKTRRSAGIA
;
A
#
# COMPACT_ATOMS: atom_id res chain seq x y z
N MET A 1 -3.52 -24.43 -9.00
CA MET A 1 -4.77 -24.20 -8.24
C MET A 1 -5.89 -23.92 -9.22
N ASP A 2 -6.98 -24.70 -9.18
CA ASP A 2 -8.09 -24.54 -10.10
C ASP A 2 -8.82 -23.21 -9.90
N PHE A 3 -9.17 -22.56 -11.01
CA PHE A 3 -9.97 -21.32 -11.02
C PHE A 3 -11.29 -21.46 -10.24
N VAL A 4 -11.81 -22.69 -10.16
CA VAL A 4 -13.01 -23.05 -9.40
C VAL A 4 -12.79 -22.87 -7.89
N ILE A 5 -11.63 -23.31 -7.38
CA ILE A 5 -11.24 -23.25 -5.97
C ILE A 5 -11.01 -21.80 -5.55
N ILE A 6 -10.27 -21.02 -6.36
CA ILE A 6 -9.99 -19.60 -6.08
C ILE A 6 -11.30 -18.80 -5.98
N ALA A 7 -12.22 -19.00 -6.93
CA ALA A 7 -13.50 -18.31 -6.92
C ALA A 7 -14.45 -18.77 -5.80
N PHE A 8 -14.33 -20.02 -5.33
CA PHE A 8 -15.08 -20.50 -4.16
C PHE A 8 -14.55 -19.86 -2.87
N ILE A 9 -13.23 -19.83 -2.71
CA ILE A 9 -12.56 -19.16 -1.58
C ILE A 9 -12.92 -17.67 -1.55
N LEU A 10 -12.86 -16.96 -2.69
CA LEU A 10 -13.20 -15.54 -2.73
C LEU A 10 -14.67 -15.29 -2.37
N LYS A 11 -15.58 -16.16 -2.83
CA LYS A 11 -17.00 -16.06 -2.52
C LYS A 11 -17.28 -16.25 -1.02
N LEU A 12 -16.67 -17.26 -0.40
CA LEU A 12 -16.76 -17.49 1.04
C LEU A 12 -16.20 -16.32 1.86
N LYS A 13 -15.03 -15.80 1.47
CA LYS A 13 -14.41 -14.64 2.12
C LYS A 13 -15.29 -13.39 2.03
N CYS A 14 -15.88 -13.13 0.86
CA CYS A 14 -16.80 -12.01 0.69
C CYS A 14 -18.08 -12.16 1.51
N GLN A 15 -18.65 -13.36 1.61
CA GLN A 15 -19.80 -13.62 2.46
C GLN A 15 -19.47 -13.42 3.96
N LEU A 16 -18.29 -13.90 4.40
CA LEU A 16 -17.82 -13.70 5.76
C LEU A 16 -17.66 -12.21 6.09
N LEU A 17 -17.03 -11.46 5.18
CA LEU A 17 -16.86 -10.02 5.28
C LEU A 17 -18.21 -9.29 5.35
N GLN A 18 -19.10 -9.54 4.39
CA GLN A 18 -20.46 -8.97 4.40
C GLN A 18 -21.20 -9.27 5.71
N THR A 19 -21.05 -10.48 6.26
CA THR A 19 -21.68 -10.87 7.53
C THR A 19 -21.06 -10.15 8.74
N ARG A 20 -19.73 -9.94 8.75
CA ARG A 20 -19.05 -9.16 9.79
C ARG A 20 -19.47 -7.70 9.75
N LEU A 21 -19.52 -7.10 8.56
CA LEU A 21 -19.95 -5.71 8.38
C LEU A 21 -21.42 -5.49 8.75
N LYS A 22 -22.31 -6.40 8.37
CA LYS A 22 -23.72 -6.34 8.80
C LYS A 22 -23.85 -6.44 10.32
N ARG A 23 -23.06 -7.30 10.98
CA ARG A 23 -23.02 -7.38 12.45
C ARG A 23 -22.55 -6.06 13.09
N LEU A 24 -21.52 -5.44 12.51
CA LEU A 24 -20.96 -4.17 12.97
C LEU A 24 -21.86 -2.96 12.65
N ALA A 25 -22.73 -3.06 11.64
CA ALA A 25 -23.75 -2.05 11.36
C ALA A 25 -25.00 -2.19 12.25
N CYS A 26 -25.33 -3.42 12.68
CA CYS A 26 -26.47 -3.69 13.57
C CYS A 26 -26.16 -3.47 15.05
N ARG A 27 -24.91 -3.74 15.49
CA ARG A 27 -24.39 -3.08 16.70
C ARG A 27 -24.27 -1.61 16.31
N ARG A 28 -24.95 -0.69 16.99
CA ARG A 28 -24.65 0.74 16.82
C ARG A 28 -23.12 0.89 16.85
N ALA A 29 -22.49 1.42 15.80
CA ALA A 29 -21.07 1.75 15.83
C ALA A 29 -20.86 2.68 17.04
N SER A 30 -20.41 2.14 18.16
CA SER A 30 -20.50 2.79 19.47
C SER A 30 -19.14 2.98 20.13
N SER A 31 -18.06 2.45 19.55
CA SER A 31 -16.69 2.72 19.99
C SER A 31 -15.72 2.70 18.81
N ASP A 32 -14.66 3.50 18.91
CA ASP A 32 -13.55 3.53 17.93
C ASP A 32 -12.87 2.15 17.81
N ASP A 33 -12.84 1.37 18.90
CA ASP A 33 -12.28 0.01 18.94
C ASP A 33 -12.96 -0.95 17.95
N ASP A 34 -14.28 -0.86 17.78
CA ASP A 34 -15.03 -1.73 16.85
C ASP A 34 -14.69 -1.40 15.38
N LEU A 35 -14.42 -0.13 15.08
CA LEU A 35 -14.02 0.33 13.75
C LEU A 35 -12.58 -0.08 13.43
N GLU A 36 -11.67 0.02 14.42
CA GLU A 36 -10.29 -0.41 14.26
C GLU A 36 -10.20 -1.94 14.08
N GLY A 37 -10.92 -2.72 14.89
CA GLY A 37 -10.96 -4.18 14.73
C GLY A 37 -11.55 -4.63 13.39
N LEU A 38 -12.50 -3.87 12.83
CA LEU A 38 -12.98 -4.09 11.46
C LEU A 38 -11.89 -3.80 10.42
N ARG A 39 -11.14 -2.72 10.61
CA ARG A 39 -10.05 -2.31 9.72
C ARG A 39 -8.95 -3.36 9.66
N GLU A 40 -8.47 -3.81 10.83
CA GLU A 40 -7.48 -4.89 10.92
C GLU A 40 -7.96 -6.17 10.23
N THR A 41 -9.23 -6.52 10.44
CA THR A 41 -9.85 -7.66 9.78
C THR A 41 -9.82 -7.52 8.26
N LEU A 42 -10.21 -6.35 7.73
CA LEU A 42 -10.20 -6.07 6.30
C LEU A 42 -8.79 -6.15 5.73
N ILE A 43 -7.79 -5.57 6.41
CA ILE A 43 -6.38 -5.63 5.99
C ILE A 43 -5.93 -7.09 5.89
N LYS A 44 -6.19 -7.90 6.92
CA LYS A 44 -5.83 -9.33 6.94
C LYS A 44 -6.48 -10.13 5.82
N GLU A 45 -7.75 -9.85 5.52
CA GLU A 45 -8.44 -10.53 4.43
C GLU A 45 -7.91 -10.10 3.07
N PHE A 46 -7.68 -8.80 2.83
CA PHE A 46 -7.13 -8.29 1.57
C PHE A 46 -5.69 -8.74 1.33
N MET A 47 -4.84 -8.85 2.35
CA MET A 47 -3.47 -9.40 2.21
C MET A 47 -3.46 -10.84 1.67
N GLN A 48 -4.48 -11.64 1.99
CA GLN A 48 -4.58 -13.02 1.53
C GLN A 48 -5.22 -13.14 0.14
N ILE A 49 -5.73 -12.06 -0.42
CA ILE A 49 -6.30 -12.07 -1.77
C ILE A 49 -5.25 -11.40 -2.65
N ASP A 50 -4.51 -12.22 -3.40
CA ASP A 50 -3.62 -11.70 -4.43
C ASP A 50 -4.47 -11.15 -5.57
N CYS A 51 -4.73 -9.86 -5.49
CA CYS A 51 -5.48 -9.13 -6.48
C CYS A 51 -4.46 -8.37 -7.35
N GLY A 52 -3.69 -9.09 -8.16
CA GLY A 52 -2.72 -8.47 -9.09
C GLY A 52 -3.34 -7.30 -9.86
N GLY A 53 -2.73 -6.11 -9.77
CA GLY A 53 -3.16 -4.91 -10.48
C GLY A 53 -4.47 -4.26 -9.98
N CYS A 54 -4.86 -4.49 -8.73
CA CYS A 54 -6.17 -4.05 -8.24
C CYS A 54 -6.26 -2.59 -7.81
N VAL A 55 -7.42 -2.00 -8.10
CA VAL A 55 -7.78 -0.62 -7.75
C VAL A 55 -7.76 -0.39 -6.24
N LEU A 56 -8.08 -1.43 -5.48
CA LEU A 56 -8.10 -1.46 -4.02
C LEU A 56 -7.23 -2.62 -3.53
N GLY A 57 -6.42 -2.36 -2.50
CA GLY A 57 -5.54 -3.35 -1.90
C GLY A 57 -5.01 -2.92 -0.55
N VAL A 58 -4.00 -3.65 -0.07
CA VAL A 58 -3.22 -3.28 1.10
C VAL A 58 -1.93 -2.61 0.64
N LYS A 59 -1.55 -1.52 1.30
CA LYS A 59 -0.31 -0.80 1.08
C LYS A 59 0.54 -0.90 2.35
N GLU A 60 1.84 -1.14 2.15
CA GLU A 60 2.84 -1.03 3.22
C GLU A 60 3.25 0.45 3.34
N MET A 61 2.85 1.10 4.43
CA MET A 61 3.13 2.51 4.67
C MET A 61 4.61 2.70 5.00
N GLY A 62 5.24 3.67 4.33
CA GLY A 62 6.67 3.91 4.48
C GLY A 62 7.57 2.94 3.71
N ARG A 63 6.99 2.03 2.91
CA ARG A 63 7.80 1.18 2.03
C ARG A 63 8.40 2.02 0.91
N LEU A 64 9.70 1.87 0.70
CA LEU A 64 10.41 2.51 -0.39
C LEU A 64 9.96 1.94 -1.75
N ASP A 65 9.66 2.83 -2.70
CA ASP A 65 9.31 2.45 -4.07
C ASP A 65 10.58 2.16 -4.87
N GLU A 66 10.71 0.95 -5.41
CA GLU A 66 11.90 0.53 -6.16
C GLU A 66 11.94 1.09 -7.59
N LYS A 67 10.77 1.44 -8.18
CA LYS A 67 10.69 1.83 -9.59
C LYS A 67 11.53 3.08 -9.93
N PRO A 68 11.54 4.15 -9.12
CA PRO A 68 12.36 5.33 -9.39
C PRO A 68 13.86 5.03 -9.38
N PHE A 69 14.32 4.08 -8.55
CA PHE A 69 15.72 3.66 -8.50
C PHE A 69 16.14 2.95 -9.79
N HIS A 70 15.31 2.02 -10.27
CA HIS A 70 15.53 1.37 -11.57
C HIS A 70 15.53 2.36 -12.72
N ALA A 71 14.56 3.29 -12.73
CA ALA A 71 14.47 4.32 -13.78
C ALA A 71 15.71 5.24 -13.78
N ALA A 72 16.14 5.72 -12.62
CA ALA A 72 17.31 6.59 -12.49
C ALA A 72 18.60 5.88 -12.91
N CYS A 73 18.79 4.62 -12.51
CA CYS A 73 19.97 3.85 -12.90
C CYS A 73 19.97 3.51 -14.39
N ALA A 74 18.81 3.13 -14.95
CA ALA A 74 18.69 2.84 -16.38
C ALA A 74 18.96 4.07 -17.26
N ALA A 75 18.67 5.28 -16.76
CA ALA A 75 18.96 6.52 -17.47
C ALA A 75 20.46 6.89 -17.48
N LYS A 76 21.25 6.40 -16.51
CA LYS A 76 22.66 6.80 -16.33
C LYS A 76 23.68 5.71 -16.65
N LEU A 77 23.29 4.44 -16.62
CA LEU A 77 24.21 3.30 -16.68
C LEU A 77 23.84 2.30 -17.79
N PRO A 78 24.81 1.53 -18.30
CA PRO A 78 24.54 0.42 -19.20
C PRO A 78 23.57 -0.61 -18.58
N PRO A 79 22.70 -1.28 -19.35
CA PRO A 79 21.63 -2.13 -18.80
C PRO A 79 22.09 -3.22 -17.81
N LYS A 80 23.26 -3.82 -18.05
CA LYS A 80 23.83 -4.86 -17.18
C LYS A 80 24.25 -4.32 -15.82
N GLU A 81 24.72 -3.07 -15.77
CA GLU A 81 25.17 -2.39 -14.55
C GLU A 81 24.01 -1.70 -13.84
N ALA A 82 23.11 -1.09 -14.61
CA ALA A 82 21.95 -0.35 -14.11
C ALA A 82 21.10 -1.18 -13.13
N LYS A 83 20.81 -2.44 -13.47
CA LYS A 83 20.03 -3.32 -12.59
C LYS A 83 20.74 -3.61 -11.26
N LYS A 84 22.05 -3.89 -11.32
CA LYS A 84 22.86 -4.18 -10.13
C LYS A 84 22.96 -2.94 -9.25
N GLU A 85 23.17 -1.78 -9.85
CA GLU A 85 23.33 -0.51 -9.13
C GLU A 85 21.99 -0.05 -8.52
N ALA A 86 20.88 -0.18 -9.24
CA ALA A 86 19.54 0.09 -8.71
C ALA A 86 19.25 -0.73 -7.45
N SER A 87 19.53 -2.04 -7.47
CA SER A 87 19.32 -2.91 -6.31
C SER A 87 20.22 -2.54 -5.12
N LYS A 88 21.49 -2.18 -5.36
CA LYS A 88 22.37 -1.69 -4.29
C LYS A 88 21.85 -0.39 -3.70
N LEU A 89 21.56 0.61 -4.54
CA LEU A 89 21.09 1.92 -4.12
C LEU A 89 19.80 1.79 -3.32
N TYR A 90 18.82 1.02 -3.82
CA TYR A 90 17.59 0.73 -3.10
C TYR A 90 17.86 0.12 -1.72
N THR A 91 18.73 -0.90 -1.64
CA THR A 91 19.06 -1.58 -0.37
C THR A 91 19.73 -0.64 0.62
N THR A 92 20.61 0.24 0.16
CA THR A 92 21.26 1.26 1.00
C THR A 92 20.23 2.21 1.60
N TRP A 93 19.32 2.73 0.79
CA TRP A 93 18.28 3.64 1.26
C TRP A 93 17.26 2.96 2.15
N GLU A 94 16.90 1.71 1.87
CA GLU A 94 16.02 0.94 2.75
C GLU A 94 16.63 0.73 4.15
N LYS A 95 17.96 0.49 4.23
CA LYS A 95 18.67 0.40 5.50
C LYS A 95 18.75 1.75 6.22
N LEU A 96 18.98 2.84 5.49
CA LEU A 96 19.03 4.19 6.05
C LEU A 96 17.67 4.60 6.64
N LEU A 97 16.59 4.32 5.90
CA LEU A 97 15.21 4.49 6.35
C LEU A 97 14.85 3.61 7.55
N LYS A 98 15.64 2.57 7.88
CA LYS A 98 15.50 1.73 9.09
C LYS A 98 16.46 2.12 10.23
N ASN A 99 17.45 2.98 10.00
CA ASN A 99 18.36 3.49 11.02
C ASN A 99 17.77 4.63 11.92
N PRO A 100 17.39 4.38 13.20
CA PRO A 100 16.75 5.35 14.10
C PRO A 100 17.53 6.65 14.33
N SER A 101 18.86 6.62 14.14
CA SER A 101 19.73 7.79 14.34
C SER A 101 19.60 8.83 13.22
N TRP A 102 19.14 8.44 12.03
CA TRP A 102 18.87 9.40 10.96
C TRP A 102 17.40 9.85 11.01
N LYS A 103 17.21 11.15 11.23
CA LYS A 103 15.92 11.82 11.38
C LYS A 103 15.94 13.12 10.55
N PRO A 104 15.70 13.04 9.23
CA PRO A 104 15.73 14.20 8.34
C PRO A 104 14.43 15.00 8.46
N PHE A 105 14.13 15.51 9.66
CA PHE A 105 12.96 16.31 9.94
C PHE A 105 13.36 17.58 10.69
N LYS A 106 12.76 18.71 10.32
CA LYS A 106 12.92 20.00 10.99
C LYS A 106 11.55 20.49 11.48
N THR A 107 11.52 21.11 12.64
CA THR A 107 10.30 21.77 13.14
C THR A 107 10.18 23.12 12.45
N ASP A 108 9.13 23.30 11.64
CA ASP A 108 8.82 24.61 11.12
C ASP A 108 8.15 25.42 12.24
N ALA A 109 8.78 26.52 12.65
CA ALA A 109 8.20 27.47 13.60
C ALA A 109 7.12 28.31 12.90
N VAL A 110 6.06 27.69 12.40
CA VAL A 110 4.89 28.41 11.90
C VAL A 110 3.98 28.69 13.08
N GLY A 111 3.73 29.98 13.32
CA GLY A 111 2.94 30.46 14.44
C GLY A 111 1.58 29.77 14.53
N ASN A 112 1.23 29.46 15.79
CA ASN A 112 -0.02 28.86 16.29
C ASN A 112 0.02 27.33 16.54
N ASN A 113 0.68 26.97 17.63
CA ASN A 113 0.47 25.78 18.49
C ASN A 113 0.38 24.37 17.87
N SER A 114 0.78 24.18 16.61
CA SER A 114 0.91 22.87 15.98
C SER A 114 2.32 22.76 15.39
N GLN A 115 3.22 22.06 16.08
CA GLN A 115 4.58 21.80 15.59
C GLN A 115 4.51 20.74 14.49
N GLU A 116 4.24 21.17 13.25
CA GLU A 116 4.36 20.29 12.09
C GLU A 116 5.83 20.15 11.70
N GLU A 117 6.43 18.99 12.00
CA GLU A 117 7.79 18.68 11.53
C GLU A 117 7.77 18.37 10.01
N ALA A 118 8.39 19.20 9.18
CA ALA A 118 8.55 18.91 7.76
C ALA A 118 9.80 18.07 7.52
N VAL A 119 9.86 17.35 6.39
CA VAL A 119 11.12 16.72 5.95
C VAL A 119 12.14 17.82 5.71
N ASP A 120 13.33 17.65 6.27
CA ASP A 120 14.43 18.57 6.08
C ASP A 120 14.88 18.55 4.62
N VAL A 121 14.46 19.55 3.85
CA VAL A 121 14.85 19.68 2.45
C VAL A 121 16.35 19.92 2.29
N ASP A 122 17.04 20.43 3.31
CA ASP A 122 18.49 20.70 3.27
C ASP A 122 19.32 19.55 3.86
N ASP A 123 18.71 18.39 4.18
CA ASP A 123 19.45 17.23 4.67
C ASP A 123 20.53 16.79 3.65
N ASP A 124 21.78 16.71 4.10
CA ASP A 124 22.94 16.45 3.25
C ASP A 124 22.78 15.16 2.43
N MET A 125 22.25 14.09 3.04
CA MET A 125 22.08 12.81 2.35
C MET A 125 20.93 12.87 1.33
N LEU A 126 19.84 13.58 1.62
CA LEU A 126 18.76 13.80 0.65
C LEU A 126 19.21 14.68 -0.52
N GLN A 127 20.03 15.71 -0.28
CA GLN A 127 20.60 16.55 -1.33
C GLN A 127 21.61 15.80 -2.19
N GLU A 128 22.45 14.97 -1.59
CA GLU A 128 23.34 14.07 -2.32
C GLU A 128 22.54 13.09 -3.19
N LEU A 129 21.47 12.48 -2.67
CA LEU A 129 20.59 11.60 -3.44
C LEU A 129 19.99 12.31 -4.66
N LYS A 130 19.48 13.51 -4.45
CA LYS A 130 18.81 14.30 -5.48
C LYS A 130 19.79 14.73 -6.58
N SER A 131 20.98 15.17 -6.21
CA SER A 131 22.02 15.54 -7.18
C SER A 131 22.57 14.31 -7.93
N ALA A 132 22.83 13.21 -7.23
CA ALA A 132 23.41 12.01 -7.80
C ALA A 132 22.44 11.19 -8.65
N TRP A 133 21.14 11.14 -8.32
CA TRP A 133 20.17 10.24 -8.97
C TRP A 133 18.88 10.92 -9.45
N GLY A 134 18.67 12.19 -9.12
CA GLY A 134 17.57 13.00 -9.62
C GLY A 134 16.32 13.00 -8.74
N GLU A 135 15.36 13.85 -9.12
CA GLU A 135 14.13 14.13 -8.37
C GLU A 135 13.28 12.89 -8.09
N GLY A 136 13.26 11.93 -9.02
CA GLY A 136 12.42 10.73 -8.89
C GLY A 136 12.80 9.88 -7.67
N VAL A 137 14.09 9.70 -7.43
CA VAL A 137 14.59 8.90 -6.30
C VAL A 137 14.44 9.67 -4.99
N TYR A 138 14.74 10.97 -5.02
CA TYR A 138 14.49 11.89 -3.89
C TYR A 138 13.03 11.84 -3.43
N ASN A 139 12.07 12.05 -4.34
CA ASN A 139 10.65 12.03 -4.03
C ASN A 139 10.19 10.67 -3.49
N ALA A 140 10.78 9.56 -3.97
CA ALA A 140 10.46 8.23 -3.46
C ALA A 140 10.83 8.07 -1.98
N VAL A 141 12.01 8.57 -1.58
CA VAL A 141 12.50 8.54 -0.20
C VAL A 141 11.71 9.50 0.68
N VAL A 142 11.49 10.73 0.23
CA VAL A 142 10.70 11.74 0.98
C VAL A 142 9.29 11.24 1.25
N ARG A 143 8.62 10.65 0.25
CA ARG A 143 7.29 10.05 0.42
C ARG A 143 7.30 8.92 1.45
N ALA A 144 8.31 8.05 1.43
CA ALA A 144 8.46 7.00 2.43
C ALA A 144 8.65 7.58 3.85
N LEU A 145 9.47 8.62 4.00
CA LEU A 145 9.67 9.31 5.28
C LEU A 145 8.37 9.94 5.83
N MET A 146 7.60 10.63 4.98
CA MET A 146 6.32 11.23 5.39
C MET A 146 5.33 10.15 5.83
N GLU A 147 5.20 9.07 5.06
CA GLU A 147 4.31 7.96 5.43
C GLU A 147 4.75 7.27 6.72
N MET A 148 6.06 7.08 6.93
CA MET A 148 6.58 6.56 8.19
C MET A 148 6.20 7.47 9.35
N LYS A 149 6.35 8.80 9.21
CA LYS A 149 5.99 9.77 10.25
C LYS A 149 4.50 9.73 10.60
N GLU A 150 3.63 9.67 9.59
CA GLU A 150 2.17 9.68 9.77
C GLU A 150 1.64 8.40 10.41
N TYR A 151 2.16 7.24 9.99
CA TYR A 151 1.60 5.93 10.36
C TYR A 151 2.41 5.19 11.43
N ASN A 152 3.56 5.72 11.81
CA ASN A 152 4.41 5.08 12.78
C ASN A 152 5.20 6.11 13.60
N PRO A 153 5.14 6.08 14.94
CA PRO A 153 6.13 6.80 15.73
C PRO A 153 7.51 6.30 15.30
N LEU A 154 8.38 7.22 14.86
CA LEU A 154 9.74 6.95 14.34
C LEU A 154 10.64 6.10 15.27
N SER A 155 10.14 5.73 16.45
CA SER A 155 10.74 4.87 17.47
C SER A 155 10.69 3.37 17.16
N ASN A 156 9.70 2.84 16.44
CA ASN A 156 9.58 1.38 16.24
C ASN A 156 9.87 0.90 14.81
N ARG A 157 9.77 1.78 13.79
CA ARG A 157 10.02 1.50 12.35
C ARG A 157 9.39 0.21 11.79
N SER A 158 8.33 -0.27 12.43
CA SER A 158 7.51 -1.39 11.99
C SER A 158 6.75 -1.05 10.72
N ILE A 159 6.50 -2.06 9.89
CA ILE A 159 5.68 -1.92 8.70
C ILE A 159 4.23 -1.81 9.14
N THR A 160 3.61 -0.66 8.89
CA THR A 160 2.16 -0.47 9.07
C THR A 160 1.47 -0.79 7.75
N TYR A 161 0.42 -1.59 7.82
CA TYR A 161 -0.40 -1.93 6.66
C TYR A 161 -1.64 -1.05 6.63
N GLU A 162 -2.00 -0.56 5.46
CA GLU A 162 -3.17 0.30 5.29
C GLU A 162 -4.02 -0.12 4.10
N LEU A 163 -5.35 -0.04 4.23
CA LEU A 163 -6.25 -0.22 3.09
C LEU A 163 -6.11 0.98 2.16
N TRP A 164 -5.79 0.74 0.90
CA TRP A 164 -5.44 1.79 -0.05
C TRP A 164 -6.23 1.69 -1.34
N ASN A 165 -6.74 2.83 -1.80
CA ASN A 165 -7.31 2.99 -3.12
C ASN A 165 -6.22 3.53 -4.05
N TYR A 166 -5.60 2.64 -4.82
CA TYR A 166 -4.50 2.98 -5.74
C TYR A 166 -4.95 3.88 -6.88
N LYS A 167 -6.23 3.82 -7.28
CA LYS A 167 -6.78 4.72 -8.30
C LYS A 167 -6.98 6.14 -7.76
N ALA A 168 -7.43 6.27 -6.51
CA ALA A 168 -7.67 7.57 -5.89
C ALA A 168 -6.44 8.15 -5.17
N GLY A 169 -5.38 7.35 -4.98
CA GLY A 169 -4.16 7.78 -4.30
C GLY A 169 -4.36 8.10 -2.81
N ARG A 170 -5.33 7.45 -2.15
CA ARG A 170 -5.66 7.70 -0.73
C ARG A 170 -6.08 6.44 0.02
N LYS A 171 -6.16 6.55 1.35
CA LYS A 171 -6.75 5.56 2.24
C LYS A 171 -8.15 5.16 1.76
N ALA A 172 -8.39 3.86 1.69
CA ALA A 172 -9.69 3.30 1.32
C ALA A 172 -10.61 3.24 2.55
N THR A 173 -11.88 3.53 2.30
CA THR A 173 -12.94 3.36 3.29
C THR A 173 -13.37 1.89 3.37
N ALA A 174 -13.93 1.48 4.51
CA ALA A 174 -14.49 0.14 4.65
C ALA A 174 -15.58 -0.14 3.60
N MET A 175 -16.39 0.86 3.26
CA MET A 175 -17.44 0.72 2.25
C MET A 175 -16.88 0.48 0.85
N GLU A 176 -15.84 1.22 0.43
CA GLU A 176 -15.15 1.01 -0.85
C GLU A 176 -14.61 -0.42 -0.97
N CYS A 177 -13.98 -0.94 0.10
CA CYS A 177 -13.46 -2.31 0.13
C CYS A 177 -14.58 -3.34 -0.08
N VAL A 178 -15.76 -3.11 0.49
CA VAL A 178 -16.90 -4.05 0.48
C VAL A 178 -17.58 -4.09 -0.86
N GLU A 179 -17.80 -2.92 -1.45
CA GLU A 179 -18.32 -2.80 -2.79
C GLU A 179 -17.38 -3.46 -3.80
N TYR A 180 -16.08 -3.21 -3.65
CA TYR A 180 -15.06 -3.82 -4.49
C TYR A 180 -15.11 -5.34 -4.44
N MET A 181 -15.07 -5.93 -3.24
CA MET A 181 -15.16 -7.38 -3.05
C MET A 181 -16.46 -7.97 -3.59
N SER A 182 -17.59 -7.28 -3.36
CA SER A 182 -18.89 -7.71 -3.87
C SER A 182 -18.90 -7.72 -5.42
N ASN A 183 -18.27 -6.75 -6.05
CA ASN A 183 -18.14 -6.68 -7.50
C ASN A 183 -17.18 -7.75 -8.04
N GLN A 184 -16.06 -8.03 -7.38
CA GLN A 184 -15.15 -9.12 -7.76
C GLN A 184 -15.85 -10.48 -7.76
N VAL A 185 -16.68 -10.77 -6.75
CA VAL A 185 -17.48 -12.01 -6.72
C VAL A 185 -18.49 -12.08 -7.85
N LYS A 186 -19.19 -10.98 -8.15
CA LYS A 186 -20.14 -10.94 -9.28
C LYS A 186 -19.43 -11.23 -10.60
N GLN A 187 -18.27 -10.61 -10.83
CA GLN A 187 -17.47 -10.86 -12.02
C GLN A 187 -17.04 -12.32 -12.11
N LEU A 188 -16.43 -12.89 -11.08
CA LEU A 188 -16.04 -14.30 -11.09
C LEU A 188 -17.22 -15.26 -11.27
N SER A 189 -18.39 -14.92 -10.74
CA SER A 189 -19.61 -15.73 -10.90
C SER A 189 -20.18 -15.71 -12.33
N THR A 190 -20.04 -14.58 -13.03
CA THR A 190 -20.50 -14.41 -14.42
C THR A 190 -19.52 -15.05 -15.41
N PHE A 191 -18.21 -14.92 -15.17
CA PHE A 191 -17.17 -15.63 -15.92
C PHE A 191 -17.34 -17.16 -15.83
N LYS A 192 -17.72 -17.70 -14.66
CA LYS A 192 -18.09 -19.12 -14.53
C LYS A 192 -19.27 -19.50 -15.42
N ARG A 193 -20.38 -18.75 -15.39
CA ARG A 193 -21.55 -19.02 -16.24
C ARG A 193 -21.22 -19.00 -17.73
N MET A 194 -20.41 -18.04 -18.18
CA MET A 194 -19.99 -17.95 -19.58
C MET A 194 -19.05 -19.08 -19.98
N LYS A 195 -18.09 -19.45 -19.13
CA LYS A 195 -17.16 -20.57 -19.40
C LYS A 195 -17.90 -21.91 -19.42
N THR A 196 -18.80 -22.15 -18.46
CA THR A 196 -19.63 -23.36 -18.38
C THR A 196 -20.57 -23.48 -19.59
N ARG A 197 -21.19 -22.39 -20.06
CA ARG A 197 -22.01 -22.39 -21.30
C ARG A 197 -21.21 -22.70 -22.55
N ARG A 198 -20.02 -22.10 -22.70
CA ARG A 198 -19.11 -22.38 -23.82
C ARG A 198 -18.61 -23.83 -23.82
N SER A 199 -18.34 -24.42 -22.66
CA SER A 199 -17.97 -25.84 -22.54
C SER A 199 -19.16 -26.80 -22.68
N ALA A 200 -20.39 -26.32 -22.53
CA ALA A 200 -21.62 -27.11 -22.68
C ALA A 200 -22.25 -27.00 -24.08
N GLY A 201 -21.67 -26.23 -25.01
CA GLY A 201 -22.13 -26.11 -26.39
C GLY A 201 -23.48 -25.42 -26.59
N ILE A 202 -23.97 -24.67 -25.59
CA ILE A 202 -25.24 -23.94 -25.68
C ILE A 202 -24.92 -22.48 -25.97
N ALA A 203 -24.99 -22.09 -27.24
CA ALA A 203 -24.96 -20.71 -27.71
C ALA A 203 -26.34 -20.06 -27.52
#